data_AF-A0A3N5RS41-F1
#
_entry.id   AF-A0A3N5RS41-F1
#
_cell.length_a   1.000
_cell.length_b   1.000
_cell.length_c   1.000
_cell.angle_alpha   90.00
_cell.angle_beta   90.00
_cell.angle_gamma   90.00
#
_symmetry.space_group_name_H-M   'P 1'
#
loop_
_entity.id
_entity.type
_entity.pdbx_description
1 polymer ?
#
loop_
_entity_poly.entity_id
_entity_poly.type
_entity_poly.pdbx_seq_one_letter_code
_entity_poly.pdbx_strand_id
1 'polypeptide(L)' 'SLQSLERKGVRLILCSTCLNYYQLIDKVRVGIVGGMTDIIEAQRQADKVFSI' A
#
# COMPACT_ATOMS: atom_id res chain seq x y z
N SER A 1 -14.55 1.55 -4.32
CA SER A 1 -13.65 2.52 -3.65
C SER A 1 -12.56 1.77 -2.90
N LEU A 2 -11.42 2.42 -2.61
CA LEU A 2 -10.34 1.79 -1.84
C LEU A 2 -10.80 1.34 -0.44
N GLN A 3 -11.68 2.11 0.21
CA GLN A 3 -12.34 1.71 1.48
C GLN A 3 -13.07 0.37 1.37
N SER A 4 -13.72 0.09 0.23
CA SER A 4 -14.47 -1.15 0.06
C SER A 4 -13.53 -2.36 -0.06
N LEU A 5 -12.35 -2.19 -0.68
CA LEU A 5 -11.36 -3.25 -0.79
C LEU A 5 -10.77 -3.59 0.58
N GLU A 6 -10.42 -2.56 1.36
CA GLU A 6 -9.95 -2.74 2.73
C GLU A 6 -10.99 -3.48 3.60
N ARG A 7 -12.28 -3.09 3.52
CA ARG A 7 -13.37 -3.80 4.21
C ARG A 7 -13.56 -5.24 3.75
N LYS A 8 -13.15 -5.57 2.53
CA LYS A 8 -13.14 -6.95 1.98
C LYS A 8 -11.86 -7.72 2.37
N GLY A 9 -10.98 -7.14 3.18
CA GLY A 9 -9.75 -7.77 3.65
C GLY A 9 -8.54 -7.59 2.73
N VAL A 10 -8.64 -6.73 1.71
CA VAL A 10 -7.50 -6.44 0.84
C VAL A 10 -6.49 -5.57 1.59
N ARG A 11 -5.26 -6.08 1.75
CA ARG A 11 -4.17 -5.32 2.35
C ARG A 11 -3.66 -4.26 1.36
N LEU A 12 -3.81 -2.99 1.72
CA LEU A 12 -3.31 -1.85 0.96
C LEU A 12 -2.04 -1.31 1.63
N ILE A 13 -0.90 -1.36 0.94
CA ILE A 13 0.39 -0.86 1.44
C ILE A 13 0.72 0.44 0.69
N LEU A 14 0.92 1.52 1.43
CA LEU A 14 1.27 2.84 0.89
C LEU A 14 2.76 3.09 1.10
N CYS A 15 3.48 3.44 0.03
CA CYS A 15 4.90 3.73 0.11
C CYS A 15 5.16 4.99 0.96
N SER A 16 5.83 4.80 2.10
CA SER A 16 6.18 5.88 3.03
C SER A 16 7.03 6.97 2.37
N THR A 17 8.02 6.58 1.56
CA THR A 17 8.87 7.53 0.82
C THR A 17 8.06 8.39 -0.15
N CYS A 18 7.11 7.80 -0.88
CA CYS A 18 6.24 8.54 -1.79
C CYS A 18 5.29 9.47 -1.03
N LEU A 19 4.67 9.00 0.07
CA LEU A 19 3.79 9.83 0.89
C LEU A 19 4.51 11.05 1.46
N ASN A 20 5.76 10.87 1.92
CA ASN A 20 6.60 11.96 2.39
C ASN A 20 6.96 12.94 1.27
N TYR A 21 7.40 12.42 0.12
CA TYR A 21 7.76 13.22 -1.05
C TYR A 21 6.59 14.10 -1.53
N TYR A 22 5.38 13.54 -1.58
CA TYR A 22 4.17 14.27 -1.99
C TYR A 22 3.48 15.03 -0.85
N GLN A 23 4.01 14.99 0.38
CA GLN A 23 3.40 15.60 1.57
C GLN A 23 1.94 15.16 1.80
N LEU A 24 1.70 13.86 1.62
CA LEU A 24 0.37 13.24 1.74
C LEU A 24 0.21 12.38 3.00
N ILE A 25 1.22 12.31 3.86
CA ILE A 25 1.22 11.39 5.02
C ILE A 25 0.03 11.64 5.97
N ASP A 26 -0.30 12.90 6.24
CA ASP A 26 -1.43 13.27 7.10
C ASP A 26 -2.79 13.15 6.40
N LYS A 27 -2.80 12.87 5.09
CA LYS A 27 -4.02 12.73 4.27
C LYS A 27 -4.37 11.27 4.01
N VAL A 28 -3.67 10.32 4.62
CA VAL A 28 -3.95 8.89 4.51
C VAL A 28 -5.32 8.59 5.12
N ARG A 29 -6.20 7.95 4.36
CA ARG A 29 -7.57 7.61 4.79
C ARG A 29 -7.85 6.11 4.86
N VAL A 30 -7.04 5.30 4.20
CA VAL A 30 -7.19 3.83 4.06
C VAL A 30 -5.83 3.21 3.82
N GLY A 31 -5.65 1.97 4.26
CA GLY A 31 -4.41 1.21 4.12
C GLY A 31 -3.38 1.51 5.20
N ILE A 32 -2.24 0.83 5.11
CA ILE A 32 -1.12 0.94 6.03
C ILE A 32 0.04 1.66 5.35
N VAL A 33 0.69 2.55 6.09
CA VAL A 33 1.96 3.16 5.65
C VAL A 33 3.06 2.12 5.84
N GLY A 34 3.71 1.73 4.74
CA GLY A 34 4.75 0.71 4.72
C GLY A 34 5.97 1.15 3.92
N GLY A 35 7.08 0.45 4.15
CA GLY A 35 8.34 0.66 3.43
C GLY A 35 8.48 -0.24 2.21
N MET A 36 9.63 -0.13 1.55
CA MET A 36 9.97 -1.01 0.43
C MET A 36 10.03 -2.49 0.85
N THR A 37 10.47 -2.79 2.08
CA THR A 37 10.51 -4.17 2.61
C THR A 37 9.13 -4.82 2.68
N ASP A 38 8.11 -4.07 3.11
CA ASP A 38 6.73 -4.56 3.16
C ASP A 38 6.19 -4.88 1.76
N ILE A 39 6.49 -4.01 0.79
CA ILE A 39 6.07 -4.16 -0.61
C ILE A 39 6.74 -5.38 -1.24
N ILE A 40 8.05 -5.52 -1.06
CA ILE A 40 8.81 -6.66 -1.60
C ILE A 40 8.32 -7.98 -0.99
N GLU A 41 8.09 -8.04 0.32
CA GLU A 41 7.59 -9.27 0.93
C GLU A 41 6.18 -9.62 0.44
N ALA A 42 5.30 -8.62 0.26
CA ALA A 42 3.99 -8.85 -0.33
C ALA A 42 4.07 -9.35 -1.78
N GLN A 43 4.99 -8.81 -2.58
CA GLN A 43 5.24 -9.27 -3.96
C GLN A 43 5.83 -10.68 -3.99
N ARG A 44 6.75 -11.00 -3.07
CA ARG A 44 7.37 -12.32 -2.95
C ARG A 44 6.37 -13.41 -2.59
N GLN A 45 5.37 -13.08 -1.78
CA GLN A 45 4.29 -13.98 -1.40
C GLN A 45 3.20 -14.12 -2.48
N ALA A 46 3.17 -13.23 -3.47
CA ALA A 46 2.16 -13.27 -4.52
C ALA A 46 2.55 -14.23 -5.64
N ASP A 47 1.62 -15.10 -6.06
CA ASP A 47 1.82 -15.98 -7.22
C ASP A 47 1.95 -15.20 -8.53
N LYS A 48 1.40 -13.98 -8.58
CA LYS A 48 1.41 -13.12 -9.75
C LYS A 48 1.43 -11.65 -9.35
N VAL A 49 2.31 -10.90 -9.99
CA VAL A 49 2.42 -9.45 -9.83
C VAL A 49 1.93 -8.76 -11.11
N PHE A 50 1.02 -7.81 -10.96
CA PHE A 50 0.60 -6.90 -12.02
C PHE A 50 1.21 -5.52 -11.74
N SER A 51 1.95 -4.97 -12.70
CA SER A 51 2.58 -3.63 -12.60
C SER A 51 1.95 -2.70 -13.63
N ILE A 52 1.74 -1.44 -13.23
CA ILE A 52 1.27 -0.33 -14.07
C ILE A 52 2.25 0.83 -14.02
#